data_AF-A0A2E3RRS2-F1
#
_entry.id   AF-A0A2E3RRS2-F1
#
_cell.length_a   1.000
_cell.length_b   1.000
_cell.length_c   1.000
_cell.angle_alpha   90.00
_cell.angle_beta   90.00
_cell.angle_gamma   90.00
#
_symmetry.space_group_name_H-M   'P 1'
#
loop_
_entity.id
_entity.type
_entity.pdbx_description
1 polymer ?
#
loop_
_entity_poly.entity_id
_entity_poly.type
_entity_poly.pdbx_seq_one_letter_code
_entity_poly.pdbx_strand_id
1 'polypeptide(L)'
;MTGHEDQFKQGASFEDIAGEQRLEVLGAAVDYRGDITIMLDDATTMTGFGFDLSSDEPRCFRLICPEDSNPVSIHVDRISGLSFSGKDTAAGKSWENWVKRYAEKKLAGEEASIESESLD
;
A
#
# COMPACT_ATOMS: atom_id res chain seq x y z
N MET A 1 18.03 -16.95 20.46
CA MET A 1 18.55 -15.63 20.03
C MET A 1 18.51 -15.70 18.52
N THR A 2 17.49 -15.17 17.85
CA THR A 2 17.22 -13.74 17.69
C THR A 2 15.71 -13.52 17.50
N GLY A 3 15.08 -12.83 18.45
CA GLY A 3 13.66 -12.45 18.35
C GLY A 3 13.52 -11.13 17.61
N HIS A 4 13.52 -11.19 16.28
CA HIS A 4 13.17 -10.04 15.42
C HIS A 4 11.69 -10.06 15.01
N GLU A 5 10.91 -11.01 15.50
CA GLU A 5 9.52 -11.26 15.10
C GLU A 5 8.49 -10.40 15.85
N ASP A 6 8.93 -9.57 16.81
CA ASP A 6 8.04 -8.81 17.70
C ASP A 6 7.91 -7.31 17.38
N GLN A 7 8.67 -6.78 16.41
CA GLN A 7 8.71 -5.33 16.13
C GLN A 7 7.56 -4.85 15.22
N PHE A 8 7.03 -5.70 14.34
CA PHE A 8 6.01 -5.33 13.35
C PHE A 8 4.60 -5.85 13.73
N LYS A 9 4.17 -5.61 14.97
CA LYS A 9 2.84 -6.00 15.45
C LYS A 9 1.84 -4.83 15.32
N GLN A 10 0.54 -5.15 15.27
CA GLN A 10 -0.58 -4.19 15.24
C GLN A 10 -0.38 -3.05 16.25
N GLY A 11 -0.43 -1.79 15.78
CA GLY A 11 -0.18 -0.60 16.61
C GLY A 11 1.26 -0.13 16.65
N ALA A 12 2.17 -0.75 15.89
CA ALA A 12 3.49 -0.19 15.64
C ALA A 12 3.40 1.02 14.71
N SER A 13 4.10 2.10 15.06
CA SER A 13 4.23 3.29 14.23
C SER A 13 5.71 3.66 14.16
N PHE A 14 6.17 3.93 12.96
CA PHE A 14 7.55 4.29 12.65
C PHE A 14 7.55 5.65 11.98
N GLU A 15 8.33 6.56 12.55
CA GLU A 15 8.52 7.92 12.04
C GLU A 15 9.99 8.08 11.66
N ASP A 16 10.28 9.01 10.74
CA ASP A 16 11.62 9.28 10.23
C ASP A 16 12.34 8.04 9.67
N ILE A 17 11.59 7.18 8.96
CA ILE A 17 12.15 5.96 8.35
C ILE A 17 13.00 6.30 7.13
N ALA A 18 14.22 5.75 7.07
CA ALA A 18 15.18 6.01 6.00
C ALA A 18 16.03 4.77 5.66
N GLY A 19 16.64 4.79 4.48
CA GLY A 19 17.56 3.74 4.02
C GLY A 19 16.95 2.34 4.05
N GLU A 20 17.68 1.38 4.60
CA GLU A 20 17.27 -0.02 4.70
C GLU A 20 16.05 -0.20 5.60
N GLN A 21 15.97 0.53 6.73
CA GLN A 21 14.84 0.45 7.67
C GLN A 21 13.51 0.76 6.99
N ARG A 22 13.51 1.69 6.03
CA ARG A 22 12.31 2.02 5.25
C ARG A 22 11.82 0.83 4.44
N LEU A 23 12.73 0.11 3.78
CA LEU A 23 12.39 -1.04 2.96
C LEU A 23 11.88 -2.20 3.83
N GLU A 24 12.46 -2.39 5.00
CA GLU A 24 12.00 -3.40 5.97
C GLU A 24 10.59 -3.09 6.48
N VAL A 25 10.32 -1.83 6.87
CA VAL A 25 8.99 -1.40 7.34
C VAL A 25 7.95 -1.53 6.23
N LEU A 26 8.27 -1.11 5.00
CA LEU A 26 7.37 -1.24 3.85
C LEU A 26 7.14 -2.70 3.46
N GLY A 27 8.18 -3.54 3.53
CA GLY A 27 8.06 -4.98 3.31
C GLY A 27 7.13 -5.64 4.35
N ALA A 28 7.30 -5.30 5.62
CA ALA A 28 6.42 -5.75 6.69
C ALA A 28 4.97 -5.25 6.50
N ALA A 29 4.78 -4.05 5.94
CA ALA A 29 3.46 -3.50 5.62
C ALA A 29 2.72 -4.30 4.55
N VAL A 30 3.41 -4.84 3.54
CA VAL A 30 2.81 -5.74 2.54
C VAL A 30 2.41 -7.07 3.18
N ASP A 31 3.23 -7.60 4.11
CA ASP A 31 2.94 -8.86 4.81
C ASP A 31 1.81 -8.73 5.85
N TYR A 32 1.67 -7.55 6.47
CA TYR A 32 0.67 -7.26 7.50
C TYR A 32 -0.78 -7.51 7.06
N ARG A 33 -1.07 -7.44 5.75
CA ARG A 33 -2.41 -7.72 5.18
C ARG A 33 -3.53 -6.93 5.87
N GLY A 34 -3.23 -5.72 6.31
CA GLY A 34 -4.15 -4.83 7.00
C GLY A 34 -4.06 -3.41 6.48
N ASP A 35 -4.89 -2.55 7.05
CA ASP A 35 -4.86 -1.13 6.77
C ASP A 35 -3.63 -0.48 7.42
N ILE A 36 -2.92 0.31 6.63
CA ILE A 36 -1.71 1.02 7.03
C ILE A 36 -1.91 2.50 6.74
N THR A 37 -1.26 3.34 7.54
CA THR A 37 -1.17 4.77 7.30
C THR A 37 0.27 5.11 6.99
N ILE A 38 0.54 5.65 5.81
CA ILE A 38 1.86 6.18 5.46
C ILE A 38 1.89 7.69 5.65
N MET A 39 3.06 8.22 5.94
CA MET A 39 3.34 9.65 6.02
C MET A 39 4.41 9.98 4.98
N LEU A 40 4.14 10.99 4.16
CA LEU A 40 5.06 11.48 3.15
C LEU A 40 5.97 12.58 3.69
N ASP A 41 7.05 12.89 2.97
CA ASP A 41 7.99 13.97 3.28
C ASP A 41 7.31 15.35 3.32
N ASP A 42 6.23 15.52 2.57
CA ASP A 42 5.39 16.72 2.56
C ASP A 42 4.41 16.80 3.76
N ALA A 43 4.60 15.95 4.79
CA ALA A 43 3.68 15.76 5.91
C ALA A 43 2.26 15.29 5.51
N THR A 44 2.06 14.91 4.25
CA THR A 44 0.81 14.31 3.77
C THR A 44 0.68 12.89 4.30
N THR A 45 -0.45 12.57 4.94
CA THR A 45 -0.75 11.21 5.41
C THR A 45 -1.78 10.55 4.52
N MET A 46 -1.54 9.28 4.16
CA MET A 46 -2.47 8.49 3.36
C MET A 46 -2.73 7.15 4.04
N THR A 47 -4.00 6.77 4.09
CA THR A 47 -4.44 5.50 4.68
C THR A 47 -4.91 4.57 3.57
N GLY A 48 -4.46 3.32 3.61
CA GLY A 48 -4.89 2.32 2.63
C GLY A 48 -4.24 0.96 2.82
N PHE A 49 -4.42 0.10 1.82
CA PHE A 49 -3.93 -1.26 1.82
C PHE A 49 -2.68 -1.38 0.95
N GLY A 50 -1.51 -1.60 1.57
CA GLY A 50 -0.26 -1.88 0.88
C GLY A 50 -0.24 -3.32 0.34
N PHE A 51 -0.02 -3.48 -0.95
CA PHE A 51 -0.09 -4.81 -1.60
C PHE A 51 1.14 -5.19 -2.42
N ASP A 52 1.99 -4.22 -2.75
CA ASP A 52 3.18 -4.44 -3.57
C ASP A 52 4.26 -3.41 -3.24
N LEU A 53 5.50 -3.88 -3.21
CA LEU A 53 6.70 -3.07 -3.08
C LEU A 53 7.62 -3.42 -4.25
N SER A 54 7.72 -2.51 -5.22
CA SER A 54 8.57 -2.70 -6.39
C SER A 54 10.01 -2.90 -5.93
N SER A 55 10.64 -3.95 -6.45
CA SER A 55 12.08 -4.19 -6.29
C SER A 55 12.91 -3.49 -7.37
N ASP A 56 12.26 -3.04 -8.45
CA ASP A 56 12.86 -2.33 -9.58
C ASP A 56 12.98 -0.83 -9.28
N GLU A 57 14.04 -0.20 -9.81
CA GLU A 57 14.34 1.21 -9.60
C GLU A 57 13.64 2.09 -10.66
N PRO A 58 12.89 3.15 -10.25
CA PRO A 58 12.75 3.62 -8.88
C PRO A 58 11.80 2.76 -8.05
N ARG A 59 12.24 2.39 -6.83
CA ARG A 59 11.42 1.62 -5.90
C ARG A 59 10.15 2.39 -5.54
N CYS A 60 9.02 1.74 -5.76
CA CYS A 60 7.69 2.27 -5.50
C CYS A 60 6.92 1.35 -4.56
N PHE A 61 6.30 1.95 -3.56
CA PHE A 61 5.32 1.29 -2.72
C PHE A 61 3.92 1.52 -3.30
N ARG A 62 3.15 0.44 -3.45
CA ARG A 62 1.81 0.50 -4.01
C ARG A 62 0.77 0.20 -2.95
N LEU A 63 -0.19 1.11 -2.84
CA LEU A 63 -1.32 0.99 -1.95
C LEU A 63 -2.62 1.32 -2.66
N ILE A 64 -3.73 0.81 -2.13
CA ILE A 64 -5.08 1.18 -2.59
C ILE A 64 -5.80 1.85 -1.45
N CYS A 65 -6.28 3.08 -1.69
CA CYS A 65 -7.04 3.83 -0.71
C CYS A 65 -8.47 3.27 -0.61
N PRO A 66 -9.13 3.36 0.55
CA PRO A 66 -10.53 2.96 0.68
C PRO A 66 -11.48 3.88 -0.09
N GLU A 67 -11.10 5.16 -0.27
CA GLU A 67 -11.88 6.16 -1.01
C GLU A 67 -11.75 5.98 -2.53
N ASP A 68 -10.58 5.53 -2.99
CA ASP A 68 -10.25 5.37 -4.41
C ASP A 68 -9.75 3.96 -4.71
N SER A 69 -10.51 3.22 -5.51
CA SER A 69 -10.14 1.85 -5.92
C SER A 69 -8.98 1.80 -6.93
N ASN A 70 -8.31 2.92 -7.19
CA ASN A 70 -7.16 2.97 -8.08
C ASN A 70 -5.88 2.80 -7.25
N PRO A 71 -4.94 1.93 -7.68
CA PRO A 71 -3.68 1.78 -7.00
C PRO A 71 -2.85 3.06 -7.12
N VAL A 72 -2.40 3.56 -5.99
CA VAL A 72 -1.47 4.69 -5.89
C VAL A 72 -0.06 4.13 -5.77
N SER A 73 0.84 4.55 -6.66
CA SER A 73 2.26 4.21 -6.60
C SER A 73 3.03 5.41 -6.07
N ILE A 74 3.77 5.19 -4.98
CA ILE A 74 4.51 6.25 -4.28
C ILE A 74 5.97 5.83 -4.22
N HIS A 75 6.88 6.71 -4.62
CA HIS A 75 8.31 6.46 -4.48
C HIS A 75 8.66 6.24 -3.01
N VAL A 76 9.43 5.19 -2.72
CA VAL A 76 9.80 4.88 -1.34
C VAL A 76 10.51 6.06 -0.68
N ASP A 77 11.32 6.83 -1.41
CA ASP A 77 11.99 8.02 -0.86
C ASP A 77 11.09 9.13 -0.36
N ARG A 78 9.83 9.17 -0.83
CA ARG A 78 8.85 10.12 -0.32
C ARG A 78 8.22 9.68 0.99
N ILE A 79 8.38 8.42 1.39
CA ILE A 79 7.74 7.88 2.59
C ILE A 79 8.66 8.10 3.80
N SER A 80 8.24 9.03 4.65
CA SER A 80 8.94 9.44 5.88
C SER A 80 8.44 8.70 7.12
N GLY A 81 7.26 8.08 7.07
CA GLY A 81 6.74 7.29 8.18
C GLY A 81 5.68 6.28 7.75
N LEU A 82 5.45 5.28 8.59
CA LEU A 82 4.41 4.27 8.42
C LEU A 82 3.87 3.82 9.77
N SER A 83 2.55 3.73 9.86
CA SER A 83 1.82 3.27 11.03
C SER A 83 0.93 2.09 10.65
N PHE A 84 1.06 1.00 11.40
CA PHE A 84 0.18 -0.15 11.34
C PHE A 84 -1.10 0.17 12.11
N SER A 85 -1.97 0.96 11.47
CA SER A 85 -3.20 1.54 12.02
C SER A 85 -4.31 0.52 12.26
N GLY A 86 -3.98 -0.74 12.55
CA GLY A 86 -4.91 -1.85 12.74
C GLY A 86 -5.87 -1.73 13.93
N LYS A 87 -6.17 -0.54 14.41
CA LYS A 87 -7.15 -0.30 15.45
C LYS A 87 -8.50 0.10 14.87
N ASP A 88 -9.01 -0.70 13.94
CA ASP A 88 -10.44 -0.97 13.96
C ASP A 88 -10.70 -2.44 13.65
N THR A 89 -10.99 -3.17 14.72
CA THR A 89 -11.80 -4.39 14.72
C THR A 89 -13.23 -4.09 14.23
N ALA A 90 -13.40 -3.45 13.08
CA ALA A 90 -14.68 -3.30 12.37
C ALA A 90 -14.77 -4.33 11.23
N ALA A 91 -14.84 -5.59 11.66
CA ALA A 91 -15.72 -6.60 11.07
C ALA A 91 -15.45 -7.05 9.62
N GLY A 92 -14.29 -7.63 9.27
CA GLY A 92 -14.12 -8.38 8.00
C GLY A 92 -14.30 -7.57 6.69
N LYS A 93 -14.77 -6.33 6.80
CA LYS A 93 -15.31 -5.53 5.71
C LYS A 93 -14.21 -4.83 4.94
N SER A 94 -13.04 -4.54 5.51
CA SER A 94 -12.03 -3.77 4.75
C SER A 94 -11.45 -4.59 3.59
N TRP A 95 -11.08 -5.86 3.84
CA TRP A 95 -10.66 -6.79 2.79
C TRP A 95 -11.82 -7.13 1.84
N GLU A 96 -12.99 -7.51 2.37
CA GLU A 96 -14.15 -7.83 1.53
C GLU A 96 -14.60 -6.64 0.68
N ASN A 97 -14.54 -5.41 1.20
CA ASN A 97 -14.91 -4.20 0.48
C ASN A 97 -13.87 -3.87 -0.60
N TRP A 98 -12.57 -4.11 -0.35
CA TRP A 98 -11.55 -4.01 -1.38
C TRP A 98 -11.73 -5.07 -2.48
N VAL A 99 -11.89 -6.35 -2.13
CA VAL A 99 -12.14 -7.44 -3.09
C VAL A 99 -13.43 -7.18 -3.87
N LYS A 100 -14.49 -6.72 -3.20
CA LYS A 100 -15.76 -6.40 -3.84
C LYS A 100 -15.62 -5.22 -4.80
N ARG A 101 -14.93 -4.15 -4.43
CA ARG A 101 -14.69 -2.99 -5.33
C ARG A 101 -13.81 -3.36 -6.53
N TYR A 102 -12.81 -4.22 -6.34
CA TYR A 102 -12.00 -4.77 -7.42
C TYR A 102 -12.82 -5.70 -8.33
N ALA A 103 -13.65 -6.57 -7.76
CA ALA A 103 -14.54 -7.47 -8.50
C ALA A 103 -15.64 -6.71 -9.26
N GLU A 104 -16.24 -5.68 -8.66
CA GLU A 104 -17.24 -4.81 -9.30
C GLU A 104 -16.65 -4.05 -10.49
N LYS A 105 -15.39 -3.58 -10.42
CA LYS A 105 -14.70 -3.00 -11.58
C LYS A 105 -14.27 -4.02 -12.63
N LYS A 106 -13.90 -5.25 -12.25
CA LYS A 106 -13.63 -6.34 -13.21
C LYS A 106 -14.89 -6.80 -13.94
N LEU A 107 -16.07 -6.68 -13.32
CA LEU A 107 -17.37 -6.98 -13.92
C LEU A 107 -17.97 -5.81 -14.73
N ALA A 108 -17.49 -4.59 -14.52
CA ALA A 108 -17.85 -3.39 -15.31
C ALA A 108 -16.86 -3.16 -16.48
N GLY A 109 -16.41 -4.23 -17.14
CA GLY A 109 -15.49 -4.11 -18.26
C GLY A 109 -16.12 -3.41 -19.46
N GLU A 110 -15.51 -2.30 -19.89
CA GLU A 110 -15.51 -1.69 -21.24
C GLU A 110 -14.50 -0.51 -21.15
N GLU A 111 -13.44 -0.32 -21.94
CA GLU A 111 -12.81 -1.03 -23.05
C GLU A 111 -11.29 -0.77 -23.00
N ALA A 112 -10.51 -1.75 -23.45
CA ALA A 112 -9.13 -1.53 -23.84
C ALA A 112 -9.12 -0.70 -25.14
N SER A 113 -8.84 0.60 -25.06
CA SER A 113 -8.42 1.34 -26.25
C SER A 113 -6.96 1.00 -26.52
N ILE A 114 -6.75 -0.11 -27.24
CA ILE A 114 -5.56 -0.32 -28.04
C ILE A 114 -5.74 0.61 -29.23
N GLU A 115 -5.21 1.83 -29.15
CA GLU A 115 -4.94 2.58 -30.38
C GLU A 115 -3.71 1.92 -31.02
N SER A 116 -3.98 0.92 -31.86
CA SER A 116 -3.04 0.52 -32.92
C SER A 116 -2.92 1.71 -33.85
N GLU A 117 -1.81 2.45 -33.79
CA GLU A 117 -1.50 3.38 -34.86
C GLU A 117 -1.23 2.59 -36.15
N SER A 118 -1.78 3.11 -37.23
CA SER A 118 -2.01 2.43 -38.49
C SER A 118 -0.80 2.47 -39.43
N LEU A 119 -0.77 1.45 -40.29
CA LEU A 119 -0.08 1.35 -41.57
C LEU A 119 -0.06 2.68 -42.37
N ASP A 120 1.15 3.15 -42.71
CA ASP A 120 1.51 3.66 -44.04
C ASP A 120 2.95 3.22 -44.37
#